data_AF-A0A061IWG8-F1
#
_entry.id   AF-A0A061IWG8-F1
#
_cell.length_a   1.000
_cell.length_b   1.000
_cell.length_c   1.000
_cell.angle_alpha   90.00
_cell.angle_beta   90.00
_cell.angle_gamma   90.00
#
_symmetry.space_group_name_H-M   'P 1'
#
loop_
_entity.id
_entity.type
_entity.pdbx_description
1 polymer ?
#
loop_
_entity_poly.entity_id
_entity_poly.type
_entity_poly.pdbx_seq_one_letter_code
_entity_poly.pdbx_strand_id
1 'polypeptide(L)' 'MAKIDVNGGKAHPLYEFMKEAKPGIFGTKAIKWNFTSFLIDKNGVPVARFSPGASVNQIEKELLPLLQATN' A
#
# COMPACT_ATOMS: atom_id res chain seq x y z
N MET A 1 -11.82 18.15 -1.42
CA MET A 1 -11.53 16.76 -1.01
C MET A 1 -11.91 16.62 0.45
N ALA A 2 -12.74 15.63 0.78
CA ALA A 2 -13.09 15.34 2.17
C ALA A 2 -12.04 14.39 2.78
N LYS A 3 -11.84 14.50 4.10
CA LYS A 3 -11.09 13.50 4.85
C LYS A 3 -11.83 12.16 4.74
N ILE A 4 -11.09 11.09 4.47
CA ILE A 4 -11.62 9.72 4.46
C ILE A 4 -11.00 8.92 5.60
N ASP A 5 -11.76 7.95 6.11
CA ASP A 5 -11.26 7.00 7.09
C ASP A 5 -10.52 5.86 6.40
N VAL A 6 -9.36 5.48 6.93
CA VAL A 6 -8.53 4.39 6.40
C VAL A 6 -8.61 3.11 7.25
N ASN A 7 -9.21 3.22 8.43
CA ASN A 7 -9.40 2.14 9.40
C ASN A 7 -10.82 2.18 9.98
N GLY A 8 -11.24 1.09 10.61
CA GLY A 8 -12.54 0.98 11.29
C GLY A 8 -13.70 0.68 10.34
N GLY A 9 -14.92 0.57 10.87
CA GLY A 9 -16.10 0.14 10.11
C GLY A 9 -16.58 1.10 9.02
N LYS A 10 -16.01 2.32 8.95
CA LYS A 10 -16.28 3.31 7.89
C LYS A 10 -15.09 3.51 6.95
N ALA A 11 -14.10 2.64 7.02
CA ALA A 11 -12.92 2.73 6.17
C ALA A 11 -13.33 2.70 4.69
N HIS A 12 -12.67 3.56 3.91
CA HIS A 12 -12.92 3.65 2.49
C HIS A 12 -12.62 2.31 1.79
N PRO A 13 -13.48 1.81 0.88
CA PRO A 13 -13.33 0.48 0.27
C PRO A 13 -11.95 0.23 -0.38
N LEU A 14 -11.37 1.26 -0.99
CA LEU A 14 -10.00 1.20 -1.54
C LEU A 14 -8.95 0.80 -0.47
N TYR A 15 -9.04 1.37 0.73
CA TYR A 15 -8.11 1.05 1.81
C TYR A 15 -8.38 -0.33 2.40
N GLU A 16 -9.64 -0.77 2.51
CA GLU A 16 -9.96 -2.15 2.88
C GLU A 16 -9.34 -3.15 1.89
N PHE A 17 -9.53 -2.93 0.59
CA PHE A 17 -8.93 -3.73 -0.47
C PHE A 17 -7.40 -3.81 -0.37
N MET A 18 -6.72 -2.67 -0.23
CA MET A 18 -5.25 -2.64 -0.14
C MET A 18 -4.73 -3.31 1.14
N LYS A 19 -5.37 -3.11 2.29
CA LYS A 19 -4.98 -3.73 3.57
C LYS A 19 -5.20 -5.24 3.57
N GLU A 20 -6.22 -5.72 2.86
CA GLU A 20 -6.48 -7.15 2.66
C GLU A 20 -5.43 -7.78 1.74
N ALA A 21 -5.17 -7.15 0.59
CA ALA A 21 -4.23 -7.66 -0.40
C ALA A 21 -2.77 -7.65 0.09
N LYS A 22 -2.39 -6.62 0.87
CA LYS A 22 -1.04 -6.46 1.44
C LYS A 22 -1.14 -6.12 2.93
N PRO A 23 -1.30 -7.13 3.80
CA PRO A 23 -1.27 -6.91 5.23
C PRO A 23 0.14 -6.47 5.69
N GLY A 24 0.20 -5.77 6.81
CA GLY A 24 1.44 -5.41 7.46
C GLY A 24 2.09 -6.57 8.21
N ILE A 25 3.09 -6.24 9.02
CA ILE A 25 3.85 -7.21 9.83
C ILE A 25 2.89 -8.04 10.69
N PHE A 26 3.12 -9.35 10.75
CA PHE A 26 2.28 -10.32 11.46
C PHE A 26 0.81 -10.34 11.02
N GLY A 27 0.54 -10.03 9.75
CA GLY A 27 -0.82 -10.05 9.21
C GLY A 27 -1.67 -8.84 9.64
N THR A 28 -1.06 -7.81 10.23
CA THR A 28 -1.82 -6.66 10.74
C THR A 28 -2.40 -5.83 9.59
N LYS A 29 -3.73 -5.75 9.53
CA LYS A 29 -4.41 -5.00 8.46
C LYS A 29 -4.39 -3.50 8.73
N ALA A 30 -4.62 -3.08 9.97
CA ALA A 30 -4.72 -1.67 10.36
C ALA A 30 -3.49 -0.83 9.93
N ILE A 31 -3.75 0.37 9.43
CA ILE A 31 -2.73 1.37 9.14
C ILE A 31 -2.45 2.13 10.44
N LYS A 32 -1.32 1.83 11.08
CA LYS A 32 -1.01 2.30 12.44
C LYS A 32 -0.60 3.76 12.51
N TRP A 33 -0.08 4.32 11.42
CA TRP A 33 0.45 5.68 11.41
C TRP A 33 0.38 6.32 10.00
N ASN A 34 0.51 7.64 9.98
CA ASN A 34 0.59 8.42 8.74
C ASN A 34 1.80 8.00 7.91
N PHE A 35 1.70 8.16 6.58
CA PHE A 35 2.74 7.80 5.60
C PHE A 35 3.01 6.29 5.45
N THR A 36 2.01 5.46 5.70
CA THR A 36 2.02 4.09 5.15
C THR A 36 1.69 4.16 3.66
N SER A 37 2.53 3.58 2.82
CA SER A 37 2.37 3.63 1.35
C SER A 37 2.05 2.25 0.80
N PHE A 38 1.29 2.21 -0.28
CA PHE A 38 1.03 1.00 -1.07
C PHE A 38 1.54 1.22 -2.49
N LEU A 39 2.15 0.19 -3.06
CA LEU A 39 2.54 0.17 -4.47
C LEU A 39 1.54 -0.71 -5.23
N ILE A 40 0.98 -0.15 -6.30
CA ILE A 40 -0.02 -0.77 -7.15
C ILE A 40 0.59 -0.87 -8.55
N ASP A 41 0.46 -2.03 -9.19
CA ASP A 41 0.97 -2.24 -10.55
C ASP A 41 0.03 -1.65 -11.65
N LYS A 42 0.44 -1.77 -12.91
CA LYS A 42 -0.33 -1.26 -14.06
C LYS A 42 -1.70 -1.92 -14.26
N ASN A 43 -1.94 -3.07 -13.65
CA ASN A 43 -3.19 -3.81 -13.72
C ASN A 43 -4.11 -3.51 -12.53
N GLY A 44 -3.71 -2.61 -11.63
CA GLY A 44 -4.47 -2.26 -10.43
C GLY A 44 -4.27 -3.23 -9.27
N VAL A 45 -3.24 -4.10 -9.32
CA VAL A 45 -2.97 -5.08 -8.26
C VAL A 45 -2.02 -4.46 -7.21
N PRO A 46 -2.39 -4.44 -5.92
CA PRO A 46 -1.46 -4.06 -4.86
C PRO A 46 -0.33 -5.08 -4.75
N VAL A 47 0.91 -4.65 -4.91
CA VAL A 47 2.10 -5.52 -4.95
C VAL A 47 3.00 -5.37 -3.73
N ALA A 48 3.02 -4.21 -3.09
CA ALA A 48 3.78 -3.99 -1.86
C ALA A 48 3.10 -2.99 -0.91
N ARG A 49 3.45 -3.09 0.37
CA ARG A 49 3.06 -2.16 1.44
C ARG A 49 4.32 -1.74 2.21
N PHE A 50 4.46 -0.45 2.46
CA PHE A 50 5.62 0.14 3.12
C PHE A 50 5.21 0.81 4.44
N SER A 51 5.96 0.52 5.48
CA SER A 51 5.81 1.18 6.78
C SER A 51 6.18 2.67 6.69
N PRO A 52 5.64 3.50 7.60
CA PRO A 52 6.11 4.87 7.77
C PRO A 52 7.63 4.92 7.91
N GLY A 53 8.27 5.83 7.18
CA GLY A 53 9.73 5.97 7.18
C GLY A 53 10.48 4.98 6.28
N ALA A 54 9.79 4.17 5.46
CA ALA A 54 10.44 3.43 4.40
C ALA A 54 11.22 4.37 3.49
N SER A 55 12.47 4.01 3.18
CA SER A 55 13.33 4.84 2.35
C SER A 55 12.91 4.79 0.89
N VAL A 56 13.25 5.84 0.14
CA VAL A 56 13.00 5.89 -1.31
C VAL A 56 13.64 4.69 -1.99
N ASN A 57 14.87 4.31 -1.62
CA ASN A 57 15.57 3.15 -2.17
C ASN A 57 14.81 1.84 -1.94
N GLN A 58 14.12 1.68 -0.80
CA GLN A 58 13.30 0.50 -0.53
C GLN A 58 12.08 0.44 -1.45
N ILE A 59 11.43 1.57 -1.70
CA ILE A 59 10.29 1.66 -2.62
C ILE A 59 10.76 1.44 -4.06
N GLU A 60 11.85 2.08 -4.45
CA GLU A 60 12.43 1.99 -5.81
C GLU A 60 12.80 0.56 -6.18
N LYS A 61 13.36 -0.21 -5.23
CA LYS A 61 13.68 -1.62 -5.44
C LYS A 61 12.47 -2.46 -5.85
N GLU A 62 11.29 -2.18 -5.31
CA GLU A 62 10.04 -2.86 -5.67
C GLU A 62 9.40 -2.27 -6.94
N LEU A 63 9.60 -0.98 -7.20
CA LEU A 63 9.03 -0.27 -8.36
C LEU A 63 9.72 -0.62 -9.67
N LEU A 64 11.06 -0.63 -9.71
CA LEU A 64 11.83 -0.79 -10.94
C LEU A 64 11.49 -2.06 -11.75
N PRO A 65 11.33 -3.25 -11.13
CA PRO A 65 10.94 -4.45 -11.86
C PRO A 65 9.57 -4.33 -12.56
N LEU A 66 8.63 -3.58 -11.98
CA LEU A 66 7.28 -3.39 -12.53
C LEU A 66 7.28 -2.53 -13.78
N LEU A 67 8.26 -1.61 -13.89
CA LEU A 67 8.43 -0.77 -15.07
C LEU A 67 9.07 -1.54 -16.22
N GLN A 68 10.02 -2.42 -15.91
CA GLN A 68 10.75 -3.23 -16.91
C GLN A 68 9.92 -4.40 -17.47
N ALA A 69 8.91 -4.88 -16.73
CA ALA A 69 8.00 -5.94 -17.16
C ALA A 69 6.97 -5.52 -18.23
N THR A 70 7.18 -4.38 -18.88
CA THR A 70 6.35 -3.89 -19.99
C THR A 70 7.18 -3.94 -21.27
N ASN A 71 7.25 -5.14 -21.86
CA ASN A 71 7.63 -5.34 -23.26
C ASN A 71 6.37 -5.33 -24.13
#